data_AF-A0A538GCD2-F1
#
_entry.id   AF-A0A538GCD2-F1
#
_cell.length_a   1.000
_cell.length_b   1.000
_cell.length_c   1.000
_cell.angle_alpha   90.00
_cell.angle_beta   90.00
_cell.angle_gamma   90.00
#
_symmetry.space_group_name_H-M   'P 1'
#
loop_
_entity.id
_entity.type
_entity.pdbx_description
1 polymer ?
#
loop_
_entity_poly.entity_id
_entity_poly.type
_entity_poly.pdbx_seq_one_letter_code
_entity_poly.pdbx_strand_id
1 'polypeptide(L)'
;MDDDAQERQLNIHLDPEHLAGVYANFANISFSDYEFTLTFARIDHEVEEGDVPGVVVARVNMSNRFMRELLDAMEDSWSKWSSREGIRNLPETERPESDT
;
A
#
# COMPACT_ATOMS: atom_id res chain seq x y z
N MET A 1 16.74 18.72 -30.44
CA MET A 1 16.05 17.47 -30.81
C MET A 1 15.20 17.16 -29.60
N ASP A 2 13.92 17.50 -29.69
CA ASP A 2 12.96 17.33 -28.60
C ASP A 2 12.61 15.84 -28.53
N ASP A 3 13.17 15.17 -27.52
CA ASP A 3 12.72 13.84 -27.11
C ASP A 3 11.37 14.00 -26.41
N ASP A 4 10.30 14.10 -27.20
CA ASP A 4 8.95 13.81 -26.75
C ASP A 4 8.92 12.34 -26.33
N ALA A 5 9.26 12.09 -25.07
CA ALA A 5 9.04 10.83 -24.39
C ALA A 5 7.54 10.56 -24.39
N GLN A 6 7.09 9.91 -25.46
CA GLN A 6 5.71 9.53 -25.68
C GLN A 6 5.21 8.79 -24.43
N GLU A 7 4.41 9.48 -23.62
CA GLU A 7 3.78 8.93 -22.43
C GLU A 7 2.98 7.71 -22.88
N ARG A 8 3.50 6.52 -22.58
CA ARG A 8 2.85 5.26 -22.94
C ARG A 8 1.53 5.21 -22.18
N GLN A 9 0.44 5.50 -22.87
CA GLN A 9 -0.90 5.32 -22.32
C GLN A 9 -1.16 3.81 -22.21
N LEU A 10 -1.05 3.30 -20.99
CA LEU A 10 -1.40 1.93 -20.65
C LEU A 10 -2.93 1.82 -20.69
N ASN A 11 -3.47 1.10 -21.68
CA ASN A 11 -4.89 0.75 -21.70
C ASN A 11 -5.13 -0.39 -20.69
N ILE A 12 -5.36 -0.04 -19.43
CA ILE A 12 -5.69 -0.99 -18.37
C ILE A 12 -7.19 -1.26 -18.41
N HIS A 13 -7.58 -2.52 -18.67
CA HIS A 13 -8.95 -2.97 -18.54
C HIS A 13 -9.17 -3.48 -17.11
N LEU A 14 -10.23 -3.02 -16.45
CA LEU A 14 -10.56 -3.39 -15.08
C LEU A 14 -12.03 -3.78 -15.01
N ASP A 15 -12.30 -5.03 -14.61
CA ASP A 15 -13.65 -5.49 -14.41
C ASP A 15 -14.32 -4.73 -13.26
N PRO A 16 -15.63 -4.43 -13.34
CA PRO A 16 -16.33 -3.64 -12.32
C PRO A 16 -16.19 -4.18 -10.90
N GLU A 17 -16.07 -5.50 -10.75
CA GLU A 17 -15.89 -6.18 -9.46
C GLU A 17 -14.56 -5.82 -8.75
N HIS A 18 -13.54 -5.40 -9.51
CA HIS A 18 -12.23 -5.03 -8.98
C HIS A 18 -12.09 -3.53 -8.69
N LEU A 19 -13.07 -2.70 -9.09
CA LEU A 19 -13.00 -1.24 -8.93
C LEU A 19 -12.88 -0.78 -7.48
N ALA A 20 -13.55 -1.47 -6.56
CA ALA A 20 -13.55 -1.12 -5.14
C ALA A 20 -12.30 -1.65 -4.39
N GLY A 21 -11.51 -2.51 -5.03
CA GLY A 21 -10.42 -3.23 -4.38
C GLY A 21 -10.91 -4.28 -3.37
N VAL A 22 -9.96 -4.97 -2.75
CA VAL A 22 -10.22 -5.92 -1.66
C VAL A 22 -9.60 -5.41 -0.36
N TYR A 23 -10.32 -5.58 0.75
CA TYR A 23 -9.79 -5.25 2.07
C TYR A 23 -9.02 -6.43 2.66
N ALA A 24 -7.80 -6.19 3.12
CA ALA A 24 -6.96 -7.13 3.85
C ALA A 24 -6.32 -6.45 5.05
N ASN A 25 -6.25 -7.17 6.17
CA ASN A 25 -5.57 -6.72 7.40
C ASN A 25 -4.36 -7.61 7.76
N PHE A 26 -4.10 -8.65 6.96
CA PHE A 26 -2.96 -9.53 7.09
C PHE A 26 -2.34 -9.83 5.73
N ALA A 27 -1.02 -9.97 5.69
CA ALA A 27 -0.29 -10.41 4.51
C ALA A 27 0.80 -11.42 4.90
N ASN A 28 0.89 -12.51 4.16
CA ASN A 28 2.00 -13.44 4.19
C ASN A 28 2.84 -13.29 2.91
N ILE A 29 4.16 -13.27 3.06
CA ILE A 29 5.10 -13.14 1.95
C ILE A 29 5.99 -14.38 1.96
N SER A 30 6.01 -15.09 0.85
CA SER A 30 6.93 -16.20 0.58
C SER A 30 7.68 -15.98 -0.72
N PHE A 31 8.80 -16.65 -0.91
CA PHE A 31 9.59 -16.52 -2.14
C PHE A 31 10.26 -17.84 -2.53
N SER A 32 10.61 -17.92 -3.81
CA SER A 32 11.49 -18.92 -4.40
C SER A 32 12.67 -18.22 -5.09
N ASP A 33 13.48 -18.98 -5.83
CA ASP A 33 14.56 -18.41 -6.64
C ASP A 33 14.05 -17.48 -7.75
N TYR A 34 12.80 -17.62 -8.19
CA TYR A 34 12.28 -16.93 -9.38
C TYR A 34 11.15 -15.92 -9.10
N GLU A 35 10.39 -16.13 -8.02
CA GLU A 35 9.21 -15.30 -7.73
C GLU A 35 8.96 -15.11 -6.24
N PHE A 36 8.30 -14.00 -5.94
CA PHE A 36 7.64 -13.72 -4.68
C PHE A 36 6.15 -14.00 -4.80
N THR A 37 5.56 -14.55 -3.74
CA THR A 37 4.12 -14.74 -3.58
C THR A 37 3.66 -13.96 -2.35
N LEU A 38 2.78 -12.99 -2.56
CA LEU A 38 2.10 -12.24 -1.52
C LEU A 38 0.68 -12.77 -1.40
N THR A 39 0.32 -13.28 -0.23
CA THR A 39 -1.05 -13.71 0.08
C THR A 39 -1.66 -12.73 1.08
N PHE A 40 -2.71 -12.03 0.67
CA PHE A 40 -3.47 -11.09 1.50
C PHE A 40 -4.72 -11.77 2.04
N ALA A 41 -4.99 -11.62 3.33
CA ALA A 41 -6.13 -12.20 3.99
C ALA A 41 -6.87 -11.17 4.87
N ARG A 42 -8.16 -11.42 5.05
CA ARG A 42 -8.96 -10.83 6.12
C ARG A 42 -9.01 -11.85 7.25
N ILE A 43 -8.46 -11.48 8.39
CA ILE A 43 -8.47 -12.27 9.62
C ILE A 43 -9.44 -11.61 10.60
N ASP A 44 -10.36 -12.39 11.17
CA ASP A 44 -11.29 -11.91 12.18
C ASP A 44 -10.63 -11.94 13.57
N HIS A 45 -10.47 -10.77 14.21
CA HIS A 45 -9.70 -10.63 15.45
C HIS A 45 -10.52 -10.83 16.74
N GLU A 46 -11.64 -11.56 16.68
CA GLU A 46 -12.59 -11.71 17.81
C GLU A 46 -12.46 -13.05 18.57
N VAL A 47 -11.36 -13.80 18.40
CA VAL A 47 -11.19 -15.12 19.04
C VAL A 47 -10.03 -15.11 20.03
N GLU A 48 -10.35 -15.23 21.33
CA GLU A 48 -9.37 -15.18 22.42
C GLU A 48 -8.59 -16.49 22.59
N GLU A 49 -9.05 -17.64 22.06
CA GLU A 49 -8.34 -18.92 22.08
C GLU A 49 -8.70 -19.80 20.85
N GLY A 50 -7.67 -20.27 20.11
CA GLY A 50 -7.81 -21.22 19.00
C GLY A 50 -7.27 -20.73 17.65
N ASP A 51 -7.59 -21.46 16.58
CA ASP A 51 -7.27 -21.06 15.21
C ASP A 51 -8.08 -19.82 14.82
N VAL A 52 -7.40 -18.74 14.42
CA VAL A 52 -8.05 -17.51 13.99
C VAL A 52 -8.60 -17.70 12.57
N PRO A 53 -9.93 -17.65 12.36
CA PRO A 53 -10.51 -17.81 11.04
C PRO A 53 -10.10 -16.64 10.16
N GLY A 54 -9.70 -16.95 8.93
CA GLY A 54 -9.32 -15.96 7.94
C GLY A 54 -9.64 -16.41 6.54
N VAL A 55 -9.90 -15.45 5.65
CA VAL A 55 -10.19 -15.68 4.24
C VAL A 55 -9.13 -15.00 3.39
N VAL A 56 -8.51 -15.74 2.48
CA VAL A 56 -7.63 -15.17 1.46
C VAL A 56 -8.46 -14.33 0.50
N VAL A 57 -8.12 -13.06 0.36
CA VAL A 57 -8.84 -12.11 -0.51
C VAL A 57 -8.06 -11.81 -1.78
N ALA A 58 -6.75 -11.94 -1.77
CA ALA A 58 -5.91 -11.82 -2.95
C ALA A 58 -4.60 -12.61 -2.82
N ARG A 59 -4.11 -13.12 -3.94
CA ARG A 59 -2.74 -13.64 -4.08
C ARG A 59 -2.09 -13.01 -5.29
N VAL A 60 -0.91 -12.44 -5.10
CA VAL A 60 -0.13 -11.79 -6.16
C VAL A 60 1.22 -12.48 -6.24
N ASN A 61 1.56 -12.98 -7.43
CA ASN A 61 2.88 -13.50 -7.74
C ASN A 61 3.63 -12.48 -8.58
N MET A 62 4.92 -12.30 -8.31
CA MET A 62 5.74 -11.34 -9.04
C MET A 62 7.21 -11.72 -9.08
N SER A 63 7.92 -11.21 -10.09
CA SER A 63 9.37 -11.39 -10.21
C SER A 63 10.13 -10.69 -9.07
N ASN A 64 11.32 -11.21 -8.76
CA ASN A 64 12.22 -10.63 -7.75
C ASN A 64 12.56 -9.16 -8.03
N ARG A 65 12.73 -8.82 -9.33
CA ARG A 65 13.02 -7.45 -9.75
C ARG A 65 11.86 -6.51 -9.43
N PHE A 66 10.64 -6.91 -9.78
CA PHE A 66 9.46 -6.10 -9.53
C PHE A 66 9.21 -5.93 -8.02
N MET A 67 9.46 -6.97 -7.21
CA MET A 67 9.33 -6.86 -5.76
C MET A 67 10.23 -5.75 -5.18
N ARG A 68 11.47 -5.62 -5.67
CA ARG A 68 12.37 -4.56 -5.21
C ARG A 68 11.86 -3.17 -5.62
N GLU A 69 11.46 -3.01 -6.88
CA GLU A 69 10.90 -1.75 -7.39
C GLU A 69 9.63 -1.35 -6.63
N LEU A 70 8.80 -2.34 -6.27
CA LEU A 70 7.59 -2.13 -5.47
C LEU A 70 7.91 -1.67 -4.04
N LEU A 71 8.89 -2.30 -3.37
CA LEU A 71 9.32 -1.90 -2.03
C LEU A 71 9.80 -0.43 -1.99
N ASP A 72 10.66 -0.05 -2.94
CA ASP A 72 11.18 1.31 -3.02
C ASP A 72 10.03 2.32 -3.23
N ALA A 73 9.05 1.99 -4.08
CA ALA A 73 7.86 2.84 -4.31
C ALA A 73 6.92 2.91 -3.10
N MET A 74 6.76 1.82 -2.36
CA MET A 74 5.96 1.77 -1.13
C MET A 74 6.58 2.63 -0.02
N GLU A 75 7.91 2.58 0.15
CA GLU A 75 8.64 3.39 1.15
C GLU A 75 8.52 4.88 0.86
N ASP A 76 8.68 5.29 -0.40
CA ASP A 76 8.47 6.67 -0.84
C ASP A 76 7.03 7.14 -0.59
N SER A 77 6.04 6.31 -0.94
CA SER A 77 4.62 6.61 -0.71
C SER A 77 4.29 6.75 0.77
N TRP A 78 4.83 5.86 1.61
CA TRP A 78 4.68 5.91 3.06
C TRP A 78 5.30 7.19 3.65
N SER A 79 6.50 7.55 3.22
CA SER A 79 7.20 8.76 3.66
C SER A 79 6.41 10.03 3.34
N LYS A 80 5.81 10.11 2.14
CA LYS A 80 4.94 11.23 1.74
C LYS A 80 3.67 11.30 2.58
N TRP A 81 3.02 10.16 2.82
CA TRP A 81 1.79 10.11 3.62
C TRP A 81 2.05 10.47 5.08
N SER A 82 3.05 9.84 5.70
CA SER A 82 3.41 10.09 7.11
C SER A 82 3.84 11.54 7.35
N SER A 83 4.53 12.18 6.41
CA SER A 83 4.85 13.62 6.50
C SER A 83 3.59 14.48 6.52
N ARG A 84 2.59 14.16 5.68
CA ARG A 84 1.30 14.89 5.65
C ARG A 84 0.51 14.70 6.94
N GLU A 85 0.43 13.48 7.45
CA GLU A 85 -0.24 13.20 8.72
C GLU A 85 0.49 13.83 9.91
N GLY A 86 1.83 13.85 9.89
CA GLY A 86 2.65 14.55 10.89
C GLY A 86 2.37 16.06 10.91
N ILE A 87 2.23 16.69 9.75
CA ILE A 87 1.86 18.11 9.63
C ILE A 87 0.44 18.37 10.16
N ARG A 88 -0.51 17.47 9.87
CA ARG A 88 -1.89 17.59 10.35
C ARG A 88 -2.01 17.49 11.88
N ASN A 89 -1.10 16.78 12.52
CA ASN A 89 -1.04 16.60 13.97
C ASN A 89 -0.12 17.60 14.69
N LEU A 90 0.37 18.65 14.00
CA LEU A 90 1.13 19.71 14.65
C LEU A 90 0.21 20.46 15.64
N PRO A 91 0.62 20.65 16.90
CA PRO A 91 -0.11 21.50 17.82
C PRO A 91 -0.18 22.91 17.22
N GLU A 92 -1.40 23.45 17.13
CA GLU A 92 -1.59 24.86 16.79
C GLU A 92 -0.85 25.69 17.85
N THR A 93 0.29 26.29 17.48
CA THR A 93 0.94 27.25 18.37
C THR A 93 -0.02 28.43 18.53
N GLU A 94 -0.52 28.66 19.74
CA GLU A 94 -1.24 29.87 20.10
C GLU A 94 -0.43 31.06 19.57
N ARG A 95 -1.00 31.80 18.60
CA ARG A 95 -0.40 33.05 18.13
C ARG A 95 -0.21 33.92 19.37
N PRO A 96 1.01 34.41 19.66
CA PRO A 96 1.17 35.33 20.78
C PRO A 96 0.24 36.51 20.54
N GLU A 97 -0.68 36.74 21.47
CA GLU A 97 -1.53 37.93 21.46
C GLU A 97 -0.61 39.13 21.32
N SER A 98 -0.80 39.86 20.23
CA SER A 98 -0.12 41.13 20.00
C SER A 98 -0.65 42.11 21.05
N ASP A 99 0.05 42.18 22.18
CA ASP A 99 -0.11 43.23 23.20
C ASP A 99 -0.12 44.59 22.50
N THR A 100 -1.26 45.27 22.58
CA THR A 100 -1.47 46.65 22.14
C THR A 100 -1.28 47.59 23.32
#